data_AF-A0A814CA07-F1
#
_entry.id   AF-A0A814CA07-F1
#
_cell.length_a   1.000
_cell.length_b   1.000
_cell.length_c   1.000
_cell.angle_alpha   90.00
_cell.angle_beta   90.00
_cell.angle_gamma   90.00
#
_symmetry.space_group_name_H-M   'P 1'
#
loop_
_entity.id
_entity.type
_entity.pdbx_description
1 polymer ?
#
loop_
_entity_poly.entity_id
_entity_poly.type
_entity_poly.pdbx_seq_one_letter_code
_entity_poly.pdbx_strand_id
1 'polypeptide(L)'
;MTIMNTIDKIFSIAYQFFDQYRMSISILSGLVIISWIYNKFRVNRPFFSSKCSMNGKTVLITGGVSGIGYETAKDLLQRAVRSIDWSDGFTQFKNFRLWGAYPVSKAFMLLFTYKLRYDLDLNDVDVFAVNSSWVRTSIQSPMQDAIGFIPFMICYPILYILKFILAKTPKTGARTSIFCAVEPSLRHSHDFYFEDCAIETVSSLCTNHTLANHLWKLSCEAVGI
;
A
#
# COMPACT_ATOMS: atom_id res chain seq x y z
N MET A 1 44.69 -26.83 17.10
CA MET A 1 43.66 -27.54 17.89
C MET A 1 42.52 -26.63 18.37
N THR A 2 42.76 -25.34 18.62
CA THR A 2 41.76 -24.41 19.20
C THR A 2 40.67 -23.94 18.22
N ILE A 3 40.99 -23.74 16.94
CA ILE A 3 40.03 -23.24 15.95
C ILE A 3 38.98 -24.31 15.56
N MET A 4 39.41 -25.56 15.30
CA MET A 4 38.49 -26.67 15.02
C MET A 4 37.50 -26.93 16.16
N ASN A 5 37.98 -26.93 17.41
CA ASN A 5 37.09 -27.10 18.57
C ASN A 5 36.06 -25.97 18.71
N THR A 6 36.42 -24.74 18.34
CA THR A 6 35.48 -23.61 18.31
C THR A 6 34.45 -23.79 17.19
N ILE A 7 34.88 -24.22 16.01
CA ILE A 7 34.00 -24.50 14.87
C ILE A 7 32.99 -25.62 15.21
N ASP A 8 33.45 -26.72 15.82
CA ASP A 8 32.58 -27.84 16.19
C ASP A 8 31.54 -27.44 17.25
N LYS A 9 31.93 -26.59 18.20
CA LYS A 9 30.98 -26.01 19.18
C LYS A 9 29.93 -25.13 18.50
N ILE A 10 30.33 -24.31 17.54
CA ILE A 10 29.40 -23.48 16.76
C ILE A 10 28.41 -24.38 15.98
N PHE A 11 28.90 -25.43 15.32
CA PHE A 11 28.05 -26.38 14.60
C PHE A 11 27.07 -27.11 15.51
N SER A 12 27.54 -27.55 16.69
CA SER A 12 26.69 -28.22 17.67
C SER A 12 25.57 -27.31 18.20
N ILE A 13 25.91 -26.06 18.54
CA ILE A 13 24.91 -25.06 18.98
C ILE A 13 23.92 -24.76 17.86
N ALA A 14 24.41 -24.57 16.63
CA ALA A 14 23.55 -24.34 15.47
C ALA A 14 22.60 -25.54 15.24
N TYR A 15 23.10 -26.77 15.34
CA TYR A 15 22.30 -27.98 15.18
C TYR A 15 21.22 -28.09 16.26
N GLN A 16 21.56 -27.88 17.53
CA GLN A 16 20.60 -27.90 18.63
C GLN A 16 19.50 -26.84 18.45
N PHE A 17 19.89 -25.65 18.01
CA PHE A 17 18.94 -24.59 17.67
C PHE A 17 18.02 -25.02 16.50
N PHE A 18 18.58 -25.53 15.41
CA PHE A 18 17.78 -25.98 14.26
C PHE A 18 16.81 -27.10 14.63
N ASP A 19 17.25 -28.07 15.44
CA ASP A 19 16.42 -29.18 15.88
C ASP A 19 15.28 -28.69 16.80
N GLN A 20 15.59 -27.80 17.75
CA GLN A 20 14.61 -27.19 18.64
C GLN A 20 13.50 -26.45 17.89
N TYR A 21 13.83 -25.77 16.78
CA TYR A 21 12.88 -24.97 16.00
C TYR A 21 12.43 -25.62 14.68
N ARG A 22 12.81 -26.87 14.42
CA ARG A 22 12.60 -27.57 13.12
C ARG A 22 11.14 -27.55 12.67
N MET A 23 10.22 -27.82 13.58
CA MET A 23 8.77 -27.83 13.29
C MET A 23 8.26 -26.44 12.93
N SER A 24 8.65 -25.41 13.70
CA SER A 24 8.27 -24.01 13.43
C SER A 24 8.82 -23.50 12.10
N ILE A 25 10.08 -23.83 11.78
CA ILE A 25 10.71 -23.49 10.49
C ILE A 25 9.96 -24.17 9.34
N SER A 26 9.60 -25.45 9.49
CA SER A 26 8.86 -26.21 8.47
C SER A 26 7.48 -25.61 8.24
N ILE A 27 6.74 -25.27 9.30
CA ILE A 27 5.43 -24.60 9.21
C ILE A 27 5.56 -23.25 8.50
N LEU A 28 6.53 -22.42 8.89
CA LEU A 28 6.74 -21.11 8.27
C LEU A 28 7.09 -21.23 6.79
N SER A 29 7.95 -22.19 6.42
CA SER A 29 8.30 -22.46 5.03
C SER A 29 7.10 -22.93 4.21
N GLY A 30 6.24 -23.77 4.78
CA GLY A 30 4.98 -24.20 4.17
C GLY A 30 4.02 -23.04 3.94
N LEU A 31 3.85 -22.14 4.91
CA LEU A 31 3.03 -20.93 4.77
C LEU A 31 3.57 -19.99 3.68
N VAL A 32 4.88 -19.83 3.58
CA VAL A 32 5.51 -19.04 2.50
C VAL A 32 5.26 -19.68 1.13
N ILE A 33 5.37 -21.00 1.01
CA ILE A 33 5.10 -21.72 -0.25
C ILE A 33 3.61 -21.61 -0.63
N ILE A 34 2.69 -21.82 0.32
CA ILE A 34 1.24 -21.69 0.08
C ILE A 34 0.91 -20.26 -0.36
N SER A 35 1.45 -19.25 0.33
CA SER A 35 1.27 -17.84 -0.04
C SER A 35 1.87 -17.54 -1.42
N TRP A 36 3.04 -18.11 -1.75
CA TRP A 36 3.64 -18.00 -3.08
C TRP A 36 2.77 -18.63 -4.17
N ILE A 37 2.26 -19.84 -3.95
CA ILE A 37 1.35 -20.52 -4.88
C ILE A 37 0.06 -19.71 -5.05
N TYR A 38 -0.55 -19.28 -3.95
CA TYR A 38 -1.75 -18.44 -3.95
C TYR A 38 -1.53 -17.15 -4.74
N ASN A 39 -0.42 -16.43 -4.50
CA ASN A 39 -0.08 -15.25 -5.26
C ASN A 39 0.20 -15.57 -6.73
N LYS A 40 0.84 -16.69 -7.05
CA LYS A 40 1.05 -17.11 -8.45
C LYS A 40 -0.28 -17.34 -9.18
N PHE A 41 -1.27 -17.95 -8.51
CA PHE A 41 -2.62 -18.09 -9.06
C PHE A 41 -3.37 -16.75 -9.19
N ARG A 42 -3.28 -15.84 -8.20
CA ARG A 42 -3.87 -14.49 -8.30
C ARG A 42 -3.22 -13.66 -9.42
N VAL A 43 -1.91 -13.76 -9.58
CA VAL A 43 -1.09 -12.99 -10.54
C VAL A 43 -1.20 -13.53 -11.97
N ASN A 44 -1.47 -14.83 -12.15
CA ASN A 44 -1.58 -15.46 -13.47
C ASN A 44 -2.94 -15.28 -14.16
N ARG A 45 -3.82 -14.40 -13.66
CA ARG A 45 -4.94 -13.94 -14.49
C ARG A 45 -4.40 -13.31 -15.79
N PRO A 46 -5.02 -13.58 -16.95
CA PRO A 46 -4.58 -13.00 -18.22
C PRO A 46 -4.47 -11.48 -18.08
N PHE A 47 -3.43 -10.89 -18.67
CA PHE A 47 -3.24 -9.45 -18.62
C PHE A 47 -4.47 -8.79 -19.24
N PHE A 48 -5.11 -7.88 -18.52
CA PHE A 48 -6.25 -7.15 -19.04
C PHE A 48 -5.81 -6.40 -20.30
N SER A 49 -6.43 -6.74 -21.43
CA SER A 49 -6.12 -6.18 -22.73
C SER A 49 -7.42 -5.66 -23.33
N SER A 50 -7.56 -4.33 -23.34
CA SER A 50 -8.63 -3.63 -24.04
C SER A 50 -8.09 -3.04 -25.33
N LYS A 51 -8.90 -3.05 -26.39
CA LYS A 51 -8.60 -2.35 -27.67
C LYS A 51 -8.99 -0.87 -27.63
N CYS A 52 -9.44 -0.36 -26.48
CA CYS A 52 -9.89 1.03 -26.33
C CYS A 52 -8.71 2.01 -26.48
N SER A 53 -8.88 3.03 -27.34
CA SER A 53 -7.88 4.08 -27.53
C SER A 53 -7.86 5.06 -26.35
N MET A 54 -6.67 5.60 -26.06
CA MET A 54 -6.47 6.66 -25.07
C MET A 54 -6.68 8.07 -25.64
N ASN A 55 -6.98 8.20 -26.94
CA ASN A 55 -7.19 9.48 -27.58
C ASN A 55 -8.36 10.24 -26.91
N GLY A 56 -8.08 11.46 -26.45
CA GLY A 56 -9.06 12.33 -25.79
C GLY A 56 -9.31 12.02 -24.30
N LYS A 57 -8.62 11.03 -23.71
CA LYS A 57 -8.75 10.68 -22.29
C LYS A 57 -7.64 11.34 -21.47
N THR A 58 -8.01 12.03 -20.39
CA THR A 58 -7.08 12.57 -19.40
C THR A 58 -7.05 11.66 -18.18
N VAL A 59 -5.87 11.16 -17.81
CA VAL A 59 -5.68 10.28 -16.64
C VAL A 59 -4.73 10.96 -15.66
N LEU A 60 -5.20 11.24 -14.44
CA LEU A 60 -4.39 11.78 -13.36
C LEU A 60 -4.00 10.65 -12.40
N ILE A 61 -2.70 10.37 -12.28
CA ILE A 61 -2.14 9.41 -11.33
C ILE A 61 -1.32 10.21 -10.32
N THR A 62 -1.83 10.42 -9.11
CA THR A 62 -1.08 11.16 -8.07
C THR A 62 -0.16 10.22 -7.29
N GLY A 63 1.15 10.44 -7.45
CA GLY A 63 2.21 9.70 -6.79
C GLY A 63 2.60 10.31 -5.43
N GLY A 64 1.84 10.00 -4.39
CA GLY A 64 2.23 10.28 -2.98
C GLY A 64 2.75 9.06 -2.23
N VAL A 65 3.04 7.95 -2.92
CA VAL A 65 3.24 6.63 -2.29
C VAL A 65 4.66 6.45 -1.73
N SER A 66 5.68 6.99 -2.39
CA SER A 66 7.09 6.96 -1.97
C SER A 66 7.93 8.02 -2.69
N GLY A 67 9.15 8.28 -2.21
CA GLY A 67 10.06 9.25 -2.82
C GLY A 67 9.67 10.69 -2.52
N ILE A 68 10.04 11.64 -3.39
CA ILE A 68 9.81 13.07 -3.14
C ILE A 68 8.33 13.37 -2.87
N GLY A 69 7.38 12.77 -3.59
CA GLY A 69 5.95 13.00 -3.35
C GLY A 69 5.45 12.53 -1.98
N TYR A 70 6.01 11.45 -1.42
CA TYR A 70 5.70 11.00 -0.05
C TYR A 70 6.34 11.92 1.00
N GLU A 71 7.61 12.29 0.83
CA GLU A 71 8.30 13.19 1.77
C GLU A 71 7.70 14.60 1.73
N THR A 72 7.33 15.09 0.54
CA THR A 72 6.58 16.32 0.37
C THR A 72 5.20 16.22 1.01
N ALA A 73 4.43 15.16 0.76
CA ALA A 73 3.12 14.98 1.41
C ALA A 73 3.25 14.84 2.93
N LYS A 74 4.27 14.15 3.43
CA LYS A 74 4.56 13.96 4.85
C LYS A 74 5.00 15.26 5.52
N ASP A 75 5.89 16.04 4.91
CA ASP A 75 6.34 17.34 5.42
C ASP A 75 5.20 18.37 5.36
N LEU A 76 4.45 18.42 4.26
CA LEU A 76 3.23 19.23 4.16
C LEU A 76 2.18 18.79 5.19
N LEU A 77 1.96 17.48 5.36
CA LEU A 77 1.08 16.96 6.41
C LEU A 77 1.62 17.30 7.79
N GLN A 78 2.91 17.18 8.09
CA GLN A 78 3.47 17.53 9.41
C GLN A 78 3.34 19.03 9.71
N ARG A 79 3.50 19.88 8.69
CA ARG A 79 3.29 21.33 8.80
C ARG A 79 1.82 21.68 8.95
N ALA A 80 0.95 21.05 8.16
CA ALA A 80 -0.50 21.15 8.28
C ALA A 80 -1.01 20.53 9.58
N VAL A 81 -0.37 19.49 10.12
CA VAL A 81 -0.72 18.80 11.39
C VAL A 81 -0.30 19.60 12.61
N ARG A 82 0.60 20.57 12.49
CA ARG A 82 0.76 21.62 13.50
C ARG A 82 -0.47 22.55 13.58
N SER A 83 -1.29 22.60 12.54
CA SER A 83 -2.52 23.42 12.46
C SER A 83 -3.84 22.61 12.33
N ILE A 84 -3.79 21.30 12.07
CA ILE A 84 -4.95 20.40 12.14
C ILE A 84 -5.08 20.01 13.60
N ASP A 85 -6.04 20.61 14.27
CA ASP A 85 -6.48 20.12 15.57
C ASP A 85 -7.08 18.72 15.37
N TRP A 86 -6.41 17.68 15.87
CA TRP A 86 -6.91 16.31 15.75
C TRP A 86 -8.17 16.06 16.59
N SER A 87 -8.52 16.99 17.47
CA SER A 87 -9.83 17.00 18.13
C SER A 87 -10.96 17.42 17.18
N ASP A 88 -10.66 18.05 16.03
CA ASP A 88 -11.61 18.38 14.96
C ASP A 88 -11.94 17.18 14.05
N GLY A 89 -12.15 15.99 14.63
CA GLY A 89 -12.85 14.89 13.96
C GLY A 89 -12.00 13.76 13.38
N PHE A 90 -10.66 13.88 13.28
CA PHE A 90 -9.79 12.81 12.79
C PHE A 90 -9.24 11.86 13.87
N THR A 91 -9.73 11.97 15.11
CA THR A 91 -9.43 11.09 16.26
C THR A 91 -9.54 9.60 15.91
N GLN A 92 -10.43 9.26 14.99
CA GLN A 92 -10.70 7.91 14.51
C GLN A 92 -9.49 7.28 13.78
N PHE A 93 -8.56 8.10 13.28
CA PHE A 93 -7.33 7.64 12.63
C PHE A 93 -6.16 7.41 13.60
N LYS A 94 -6.34 7.63 14.92
CA LYS A 94 -5.26 7.48 15.92
C LYS A 94 -4.62 6.09 15.92
N ASN A 95 -5.38 5.04 15.63
CA ASN A 95 -4.86 3.66 15.56
C ASN A 95 -3.95 3.41 14.36
N PHE A 96 -4.11 4.16 13.26
CA PHE A 96 -3.21 4.08 12.11
C PHE A 96 -1.83 4.66 12.41
N ARG A 97 -1.72 5.51 13.44
CA ARG A 97 -0.46 6.15 13.86
C ARG A 97 0.55 5.15 14.42
N LEU A 98 0.09 4.02 14.96
CA LEU A 98 0.95 2.90 15.38
C LEU A 98 1.73 2.29 14.19
N TRP A 99 1.28 2.56 12.97
CA TRP A 99 1.87 2.09 11.71
C TRP A 99 2.53 3.22 10.90
N GLY A 100 2.75 4.39 11.51
CA GLY A 100 3.39 5.55 10.89
C GLY A 100 2.45 6.46 10.09
N ALA A 101 3.03 7.42 9.35
CA ALA A 101 2.27 8.41 8.58
C ALA A 101 1.65 7.83 7.28
N TYR A 102 2.16 6.69 6.82
CA TYR A 102 1.79 6.11 5.53
C TYR A 102 0.31 5.66 5.47
N PRO A 103 -0.22 4.85 6.40
CA PRO A 103 -1.61 4.40 6.31
C PRO A 103 -2.62 5.53 6.45
N VAL A 104 -2.32 6.55 7.28
CA VAL A 104 -3.13 7.78 7.39
C VAL A 104 -3.18 8.51 6.05
N SER A 105 -2.02 8.68 5.40
CA SER A 105 -1.95 9.32 4.07
C SER A 105 -2.79 8.56 3.03
N LYS A 106 -2.80 7.22 3.08
CA LYS A 106 -3.64 6.40 2.19
C LYS A 106 -5.13 6.53 2.45
N ALA A 107 -5.53 6.61 3.71
CA ALA A 107 -6.92 6.86 4.05
C ALA A 107 -7.38 8.25 3.61
N PHE A 108 -6.52 9.27 3.75
CA PHE A 108 -6.82 10.63 3.30
C PHE A 108 -6.95 10.73 1.79
N MET A 109 -6.10 10.02 1.03
CA MET A 109 -6.28 9.91 -0.42
C MET A 109 -7.64 9.30 -0.79
N LEU A 110 -8.13 8.30 -0.06
CA LEU A 110 -9.46 7.73 -0.28
C LEU A 110 -10.57 8.74 0.01
N LEU A 111 -10.51 9.45 1.14
CA LEU A 111 -11.47 10.51 1.47
C LEU A 111 -11.49 11.64 0.43
N PHE A 112 -10.31 12.03 -0.06
CA PHE A 112 -10.16 13.03 -1.11
C PHE A 112 -10.76 12.54 -2.44
N THR A 113 -10.49 11.29 -2.80
CA THR A 113 -11.06 10.66 -4.01
C THR A 113 -12.58 10.53 -3.91
N TYR A 114 -13.09 10.21 -2.70
CA TYR A 114 -14.52 10.17 -2.41
C TYR A 114 -15.18 11.54 -2.64
N LYS A 115 -14.57 12.61 -2.11
CA LYS A 115 -15.03 13.99 -2.30
C LYS A 115 -15.04 14.39 -3.78
N LEU A 116 -13.96 14.12 -4.51
CA LEU A 116 -13.87 14.36 -5.95
C LEU A 116 -14.99 13.67 -6.71
N ARG A 117 -15.26 12.41 -6.38
CA ARG A 117 -16.19 11.58 -7.11
C ARG A 117 -17.66 11.97 -6.90
N TYR A 118 -18.04 12.26 -5.66
CA TYR A 118 -19.46 12.39 -5.31
C TYR A 118 -19.94 13.83 -5.15
N ASP A 119 -19.04 14.78 -4.90
CA ASP A 119 -19.44 16.13 -4.53
C ASP A 119 -19.00 17.19 -5.54
N LEU A 120 -18.09 16.85 -6.45
CA LEU A 120 -17.64 17.75 -7.50
C LEU A 120 -18.27 17.34 -8.82
N ASP A 121 -18.93 18.30 -9.47
CA ASP A 121 -19.41 18.15 -10.84
C ASP A 121 -18.21 18.17 -11.79
N LEU A 122 -17.65 16.99 -12.00
CA LEU A 122 -16.45 16.80 -12.81
C LEU A 122 -16.79 16.50 -14.27
N ASN A 123 -17.86 17.05 -14.85
CA ASN A 123 -18.21 16.84 -16.27
C ASN A 123 -18.07 15.36 -16.68
N ASP A 124 -17.69 15.11 -17.94
CA ASP A 124 -17.43 13.82 -18.56
C ASP A 124 -16.17 13.09 -17.99
N VAL A 125 -15.89 13.16 -16.68
CA VAL A 125 -14.72 12.52 -16.02
C VAL A 125 -15.16 11.52 -14.95
N ASP A 126 -14.67 10.28 -15.05
CA ASP A 126 -14.81 9.29 -13.98
C ASP A 126 -13.62 9.31 -13.02
N VAL A 127 -13.89 9.16 -11.72
CA VAL A 127 -12.87 9.13 -10.67
C VAL A 127 -12.93 7.81 -9.91
N PHE A 128 -11.82 7.07 -9.89
CA PHE A 128 -11.70 5.79 -9.19
C PHE A 128 -10.52 5.76 -8.23
N ALA A 129 -10.68 5.09 -7.10
CA ALA A 129 -9.59 4.75 -6.19
C ALA A 129 -9.02 3.37 -6.55
N VAL A 130 -7.69 3.27 -6.65
CA VAL A 130 -7.02 2.05 -7.10
C VAL A 130 -5.92 1.63 -6.14
N ASN A 131 -5.90 0.34 -5.80
CA ASN A 131 -4.81 -0.31 -5.09
C ASN A 131 -4.04 -1.26 -6.00
N SER A 132 -2.71 -1.14 -5.97
CA SER A 132 -1.79 -2.02 -6.70
C SER A 132 -1.37 -3.25 -5.90
N SER A 133 -1.86 -3.37 -4.67
CA SER A 133 -1.44 -4.36 -3.66
C SER A 133 0.07 -4.31 -3.39
N TRP A 134 0.62 -5.39 -2.83
CA TRP A 134 2.04 -5.48 -2.53
C TRP A 134 2.87 -5.75 -3.80
N VAL A 135 3.57 -4.71 -4.29
CA VAL A 135 4.35 -4.73 -5.53
C VAL A 135 5.85 -4.58 -5.26
N ARG A 136 6.69 -5.22 -6.10
CA ARG A 136 8.16 -5.07 -6.11
C ARG A 136 8.59 -3.70 -6.65
N THR A 137 8.37 -2.65 -5.88
CA THR A 137 8.87 -1.30 -6.15
C THR A 137 9.91 -0.89 -5.11
N SER A 138 10.61 0.23 -5.34
CA SER A 138 11.53 0.83 -4.37
C SER A 138 10.84 1.48 -3.16
N ILE A 139 9.51 1.29 -3.00
CA ILE A 139 8.76 1.81 -1.85
C ILE A 139 9.36 1.26 -0.55
N GLN A 140 9.75 2.19 0.31
CA GLN A 140 10.23 1.94 1.65
C GLN A 140 9.08 1.31 2.46
N SER A 141 9.35 0.16 3.08
CA SER A 141 8.30 -0.59 3.75
C SER A 141 7.73 0.24 4.91
N PRO A 142 6.41 0.35 5.08
CA PRO A 142 5.80 0.88 6.31
C PRO A 142 6.31 0.15 7.58
N MET A 143 6.84 -1.08 7.42
CA MET A 143 7.53 -1.78 8.51
C MET A 143 8.78 -1.06 9.03
N GLN A 144 9.49 -0.28 8.21
CA GLN A 144 10.67 0.45 8.68
C GLN A 144 10.27 1.54 9.69
N ASP A 145 9.17 2.25 9.43
CA ASP A 145 8.61 3.25 10.35
C ASP A 145 8.08 2.59 11.64
N ALA A 146 7.50 1.38 11.53
CA ALA A 146 6.88 0.69 12.67
C ALA A 146 7.88 -0.04 13.59
N ILE A 147 8.93 -0.64 13.03
CA ILE A 147 9.85 -1.55 13.75
C ILE A 147 11.17 -0.85 14.13
N GLY A 148 11.40 0.37 13.60
CA GLY A 148 12.61 1.14 13.85
C GLY A 148 13.82 0.65 13.03
N PHE A 149 14.80 1.51 12.87
CA PHE A 149 15.91 1.33 11.93
C PHE A 149 16.78 0.08 12.22
N ILE A 150 17.17 -0.12 13.49
CA ILE A 150 18.10 -1.19 13.86
C ILE A 150 17.45 -2.58 13.69
N PRO A 151 16.24 -2.86 14.22
CA PRO A 151 15.58 -4.14 13.98
C PRO A 151 15.24 -4.37 12.50
N PHE A 152 14.88 -3.31 11.76
CA PHE A 152 14.63 -3.39 10.34
C PHE A 152 15.88 -3.85 9.57
N MET A 153 17.06 -3.30 9.87
CA MET A 153 18.32 -3.69 9.20
C MET A 153 18.67 -5.16 9.41
N ILE A 154 18.41 -5.70 10.60
CA ILE A 154 18.64 -7.13 10.90
C ILE A 154 17.68 -8.00 10.09
N CYS A 155 16.40 -7.61 10.01
CA CYS A 155 15.38 -8.36 9.29
C CYS A 155 15.42 -8.12 7.76
N TYR A 156 16.07 -7.04 7.29
CA TYR A 156 16.00 -6.57 5.91
C TYR A 156 16.38 -7.63 4.87
N PRO A 157 17.45 -8.43 5.02
CA PRO A 157 17.81 -9.45 4.03
C PRO A 157 16.70 -10.49 3.86
N ILE A 158 16.10 -10.93 4.97
CA ILE A 158 15.00 -11.89 4.98
C ILE A 158 13.75 -11.27 4.36
N LEU A 159 13.39 -10.04 4.76
CA LEU A 159 12.25 -9.31 4.21
C LEU A 159 12.42 -9.02 2.71
N TYR A 160 13.65 -8.75 2.26
CA TYR A 160 13.96 -8.53 0.86
C TYR A 160 13.74 -9.79 0.02
N ILE A 161 14.22 -10.94 0.51
CA ILE A 161 13.99 -12.25 -0.12
C ILE A 161 12.48 -12.55 -0.15
N LEU A 162 11.78 -12.38 0.97
CA LEU A 162 10.34 -12.59 1.05
C LEU A 162 9.57 -11.67 0.09
N LYS A 163 9.96 -10.40 -0.03
CA LYS A 163 9.38 -9.46 -1.01
C LYS A 163 9.59 -9.95 -2.43
N PHE A 164 10.78 -10.46 -2.77
CA PHE A 164 11.05 -10.98 -4.10
C PHE A 164 10.25 -12.25 -4.41
N ILE A 165 9.92 -13.05 -3.41
CA ILE A 165 9.11 -14.26 -3.60
C ILE A 165 7.63 -13.90 -3.69
N LEU A 166 7.14 -13.11 -2.74
CA LEU A 166 5.70 -12.92 -2.49
C LEU A 166 5.10 -11.69 -3.18
N ALA A 167 5.85 -10.61 -3.41
CA ALA A 167 5.27 -9.39 -3.99
C ALA A 167 5.05 -9.53 -5.51
N LYS A 168 4.03 -8.82 -6.01
CA LYS A 168 3.65 -8.75 -7.42
C LYS A 168 4.71 -7.99 -8.23
N THR A 169 4.82 -8.27 -9.54
CA THR A 169 5.67 -7.47 -10.42
C THR A 169 5.06 -6.08 -10.67
N PRO A 170 5.85 -5.05 -11.01
CA PRO A 170 5.31 -3.74 -11.38
C PRO A 170 4.28 -3.80 -12.51
N LYS A 171 4.53 -4.65 -13.52
CA LYS A 171 3.59 -4.90 -14.63
C LYS A 171 2.25 -5.44 -14.13
N THR A 172 2.26 -6.33 -13.15
CA THR A 172 1.04 -6.84 -12.52
C THR A 172 0.35 -5.77 -11.68
N GLY A 173 1.11 -5.00 -10.90
CA GLY A 173 0.57 -3.93 -10.05
C GLY A 173 -0.12 -2.81 -10.84
N ALA A 174 0.31 -2.55 -12.08
CA ALA A 174 -0.30 -1.56 -12.96
C ALA A 174 -1.63 -2.02 -13.60
N ARG A 175 -2.01 -3.30 -13.47
CA ARG A 175 -3.20 -3.83 -14.16
C ARG A 175 -4.48 -3.14 -13.72
N THR A 176 -4.66 -2.94 -12.42
CA THR A 176 -5.89 -2.35 -11.87
C THR A 176 -6.06 -0.91 -12.34
N SER A 177 -4.99 -0.11 -12.39
CA SER A 177 -5.07 1.27 -12.88
C SER A 177 -5.35 1.32 -14.37
N ILE A 178 -4.74 0.43 -15.16
CA ILE A 178 -5.05 0.30 -16.59
C ILE A 178 -6.51 -0.11 -16.78
N PHE A 179 -6.99 -1.10 -16.04
CA PHE A 179 -8.38 -1.56 -16.05
C PHE A 179 -9.35 -0.40 -15.80
N CYS A 180 -9.15 0.36 -14.72
CA CYS A 180 -9.96 1.53 -14.41
C CYS A 180 -9.92 2.62 -15.49
N ALA A 181 -8.81 2.76 -16.23
CA ALA A 181 -8.66 3.78 -17.25
C ALA A 181 -9.30 3.41 -18.61
N VAL A 182 -9.39 2.12 -18.94
CA VAL A 182 -9.74 1.69 -20.31
C VAL A 182 -10.90 0.71 -20.42
N GLU A 183 -11.43 0.19 -19.31
CA GLU A 183 -12.61 -0.68 -19.32
C GLU A 183 -13.88 0.13 -19.65
N PRO A 184 -14.55 -0.11 -20.80
CA PRO A 184 -15.73 0.65 -21.19
C PRO A 184 -16.90 0.49 -20.20
N SER A 185 -17.03 -0.67 -19.53
CA SER A 185 -18.12 -0.89 -18.57
C SER A 185 -18.01 -0.01 -17.33
N LEU A 186 -16.84 0.58 -17.06
CA LEU A 186 -16.65 1.49 -15.93
C LEU A 186 -17.09 2.91 -16.24
N ARG A 187 -17.36 3.24 -17.50
CA ARG A 187 -17.79 4.59 -17.87
C ARG A 187 -19.08 4.96 -17.15
N HIS A 188 -19.05 6.04 -16.37
CA HIS A 188 -20.16 6.48 -15.51
C HIS A 188 -20.66 5.41 -14.52
N SER A 189 -19.85 4.39 -14.20
CA SER A 189 -20.24 3.40 -13.19
C SER A 189 -20.26 4.06 -11.81
N HIS A 190 -21.00 3.46 -10.86
CA HIS A 190 -21.03 3.90 -9.46
C HIS A 190 -19.91 3.32 -8.60
N ASP A 191 -19.09 2.42 -9.17
CA ASP A 191 -18.00 1.74 -8.45
C ASP A 191 -16.91 2.72 -8.00
N PHE A 192 -16.37 2.50 -6.81
CA PHE A 192 -15.43 3.45 -6.20
C PHE A 192 -13.99 2.93 -6.13
N TYR A 193 -13.80 1.73 -5.57
CA TYR A 193 -12.49 1.22 -5.19
C TYR A 193 -12.20 -0.12 -5.85
N PHE A 194 -11.01 -0.22 -6.43
CA PHE A 194 -10.57 -1.40 -7.17
C PHE A 194 -9.23 -1.94 -6.67
N GLU A 195 -9.15 -3.25 -6.55
CA GLU A 195 -7.91 -4.00 -6.36
C GLU A 195 -7.94 -5.25 -7.25
N ASP A 196 -6.81 -5.64 -7.83
CA ASP A 196 -6.74 -6.81 -8.73
C ASP A 196 -7.79 -6.84 -9.86
N CYS A 197 -8.10 -5.67 -10.42
CA CYS A 197 -9.13 -5.47 -11.45
C CYS A 197 -10.55 -5.90 -11.01
N ALA A 198 -10.82 -5.91 -9.71
CA ALA A 198 -12.13 -6.22 -9.13
C ALA A 198 -12.58 -5.10 -8.18
N ILE A 199 -13.89 -4.96 -8.04
CA ILE A 199 -14.49 -4.05 -7.07
C ILE A 199 -14.24 -4.62 -5.67
N GLU A 200 -13.77 -3.78 -4.76
CA GLU A 200 -13.48 -4.15 -3.39
C GLU A 200 -14.09 -3.16 -2.41
N THR A 201 -14.39 -3.63 -1.19
CA THR A 201 -14.94 -2.77 -0.14
C THR A 201 -13.84 -2.02 0.60
N VAL A 202 -14.08 -0.75 0.89
CA VAL A 202 -13.22 0.07 1.73
C VAL A 202 -13.82 0.27 3.11
N SER A 203 -12.99 0.62 4.09
CA SER A 203 -13.46 1.00 5.41
C SER A 203 -14.45 2.17 5.32
N SER A 204 -15.54 2.11 6.10
CA SER A 204 -16.54 3.18 6.18
C SER A 204 -15.95 4.52 6.62
N LEU A 205 -14.81 4.49 7.32
CA LEU A 205 -14.06 5.68 7.69
C LEU A 205 -13.50 6.42 6.47
N CYS A 206 -13.13 5.69 5.41
CA CYS A 206 -12.56 6.23 4.17
C CYS A 206 -13.63 6.72 3.18
N THR A 207 -14.91 6.45 3.46
CA THR A 207 -16.07 6.92 2.69
C THR A 207 -17.01 7.76 3.54
N ASN A 208 -16.51 8.28 4.67
CA ASN A 208 -17.30 9.13 5.55
C ASN A 208 -17.38 10.54 4.97
N HIS A 209 -18.58 10.95 4.57
CA HIS A 209 -18.82 12.24 3.92
C HIS A 209 -18.41 13.44 4.80
N THR A 210 -18.66 13.40 6.10
CA THR A 210 -18.26 14.47 7.03
C THR A 210 -16.73 14.62 7.09
N LEU A 211 -16.01 13.50 7.20
CA LEU A 211 -14.54 13.51 7.22
C LEU A 211 -13.97 13.94 5.87
N ALA A 212 -14.58 13.54 4.76
CA ALA A 212 -14.19 13.93 3.42
C ALA A 212 -14.33 15.45 3.22
N ASN A 213 -15.47 16.02 3.65
CA ASN A 213 -15.72 17.46 3.61
C ASN A 213 -14.73 18.25 4.46
N HIS A 214 -14.48 17.78 5.68
CA HIS A 214 -13.54 18.45 6.58
C HIS A 214 -12.11 18.39 6.04
N LEU A 215 -11.67 17.23 5.55
CA LEU A 215 -10.36 17.06 4.93
C LEU A 215 -10.21 17.95 3.69
N TRP A 216 -11.26 18.03 2.86
CA TRP A 216 -11.27 18.88 1.67
C TRP A 216 -11.09 20.35 2.02
N LYS A 217 -11.89 20.86 2.97
CA LYS A 217 -11.79 22.24 3.45
C LYS A 217 -10.37 22.58 3.93
N LEU A 218 -9.80 21.74 4.80
CA LEU A 218 -8.45 21.93 5.29
C LEU A 218 -7.39 21.86 4.18
N SER A 219 -7.60 20.99 3.19
CA SER A 219 -6.69 20.87 2.04
C SER A 219 -6.74 22.13 1.17
N CYS A 220 -7.93 22.67 0.92
CA CYS A 220 -8.14 23.93 0.20
C CYS A 220 -7.48 25.11 0.92
N GLU A 221 -7.73 25.26 2.22
CA GLU A 221 -7.11 26.30 3.06
C GLU A 221 -5.58 26.21 3.05
N ALA A 222 -5.03 25.00 3.14
CA ALA A 222 -3.58 24.78 3.15
C ALA A 222 -2.89 25.16 1.84
N VAL A 223 -3.59 25.10 0.70
CA VAL A 223 -3.05 25.46 -0.62
C VAL A 223 -3.57 26.81 -1.13
N GLY A 224 -4.40 27.51 -0.35
CA GLY A 224 -4.90 28.85 -0.64
C GLY A 224 -5.97 28.92 -1.74
N ILE A 225 -6.80 27.89 -1.86
CA ILE A 225 -7.95 27.83 -2.79
C ILE A 225 -9.28 27.77 -2.06
#